data_AF-A0A3M1VV67-F1
#
_entry.id   AF-A0A3M1VV67-F1
#
_cell.length_a   1.000
_cell.length_b   1.000
_cell.length_c   1.000
_cell.angle_alpha   90.00
_cell.angle_beta   90.00
_cell.angle_gamma   90.00
#
_symmetry.space_group_name_H-M   'P 1'
#
loop_
_entity.id
_entity.type
_entity.pdbx_description
1 polymer ?
#
loop_
_entity_poly.entity_id
_entity_poly.type
_entity_poly.pdbx_seq_one_letter_code
_entity_poly.pdbx_strand_id
1 'polypeptide(L)'
;MMGTFNSLVFNSGLYMLLLLLCRVCPAAGQNRHLIDSQPNGFSIYRSGKPDRQDFQNWCSIGIREVMVLSGDSSYFESRYAGDCPALKVIYNQKQDARIPLDAGFLKYFDNWVEDARRNGTKILFRCRCGCHRAGRLAAYYQMKYLGYSPEEAIKDLYKYGKHMQHYGFLVDQINALYDYIHKKPCRYLTSALKQSFCVRNISPAASENY
;
A
#
# COMPACT_ATOMS: atom_id res chain seq x y z
N MET A 1 -35.39 -47.55 -33.70
CA MET A 1 -34.55 -46.63 -34.51
C MET A 1 -33.18 -46.63 -33.84
N MET A 2 -32.27 -47.56 -34.15
CA MET A 2 -31.39 -47.62 -35.34
C MET A 2 -30.74 -46.27 -35.66
N GLY A 3 -29.41 -46.20 -35.47
CA GLY A 3 -28.55 -45.08 -35.83
C GLY A 3 -27.10 -45.32 -35.39
N THR A 4 -26.33 -46.00 -36.25
CA THR A 4 -24.96 -46.51 -36.08
C THR A 4 -23.86 -45.48 -36.36
N PHE A 5 -22.73 -45.67 -35.67
CA PHE A 5 -21.30 -45.46 -36.00
C PHE A 5 -20.85 -44.40 -37.02
N ASN A 6 -19.85 -43.59 -36.62
CA ASN A 6 -18.63 -43.45 -37.42
C ASN A 6 -17.41 -43.06 -36.55
N SER A 7 -16.42 -43.95 -36.56
CA SER A 7 -15.07 -43.75 -36.04
C SER A 7 -14.25 -42.94 -37.04
N LEU A 8 -13.45 -41.99 -36.58
CA LEU A 8 -12.30 -41.48 -37.33
C LEU A 8 -11.11 -41.27 -36.39
N VAL A 9 -10.18 -42.21 -36.53
CA VAL A 9 -8.75 -42.16 -36.22
C VAL A 9 -8.12 -40.95 -36.91
N PHE A 10 -7.21 -40.19 -36.28
CA PHE A 10 -5.97 -39.74 -36.94
C PHE A 10 -5.02 -38.95 -36.00
N ASN A 11 -3.75 -39.37 -36.09
CA ASN A 11 -2.48 -38.64 -35.93
C ASN A 11 -2.03 -38.09 -34.57
N SER A 12 -1.28 -38.96 -33.89
CA SER A 12 -0.10 -38.69 -33.08
C SER A 12 0.97 -37.91 -33.89
N GLY A 13 0.89 -36.58 -33.87
CA GLY A 13 1.90 -35.66 -34.38
C GLY A 13 2.74 -35.06 -33.25
N LEU A 14 3.87 -35.70 -32.97
CA LEU A 14 4.92 -35.32 -32.04
C LEU A 14 5.60 -34.00 -32.43
N TYR A 15 5.29 -32.89 -31.75
CA TYR A 15 6.21 -31.74 -31.60
C TYR A 15 5.90 -31.04 -30.27
N MET A 16 6.28 -31.68 -29.16
CA MET A 16 6.32 -31.01 -27.85
C MET A 16 7.57 -30.12 -27.82
N LEU A 17 7.45 -28.96 -28.48
CA LEU A 17 8.43 -27.87 -28.39
C LEU A 17 8.45 -27.39 -26.95
N LEU A 18 9.39 -27.93 -26.16
CA LEU A 18 9.65 -27.58 -24.77
C LEU A 18 10.22 -26.15 -24.74
N LEU A 19 9.33 -25.16 -24.86
CA LEU A 19 9.64 -23.76 -24.61
C LEU A 19 10.06 -23.65 -23.15
N LEU A 20 11.38 -23.64 -22.93
CA LEU A 20 12.01 -23.12 -21.72
C LEU A 20 11.61 -21.63 -21.61
N LEU A 21 10.41 -21.41 -21.11
CA LEU A 21 10.01 -20.12 -20.57
C LEU A 21 10.86 -19.93 -19.32
N CYS A 22 12.05 -19.37 -19.51
CA CYS A 22 12.78 -18.69 -18.46
C CYS A 22 11.82 -17.67 -17.86
N ARG A 23 11.10 -18.09 -16.82
CA ARG A 23 10.39 -17.21 -15.92
C ARG A 23 11.48 -16.40 -15.23
N VAL A 24 11.88 -15.31 -15.87
CA VAL A 24 12.62 -14.25 -15.22
C VAL A 24 11.73 -13.85 -14.06
N CYS A 25 12.03 -14.34 -12.85
CA CYS A 25 11.36 -13.88 -11.65
C CYS A 25 11.62 -12.38 -11.61
N PRO A 26 10.60 -11.53 -11.81
CA PRO A 26 10.81 -10.11 -11.69
C PRO A 26 11.37 -9.88 -10.30
N ALA A 27 12.57 -9.31 -10.22
CA ALA A 27 13.14 -8.89 -8.96
C ALA A 27 12.07 -8.05 -8.27
N ALA A 28 11.44 -8.63 -7.25
CA ALA A 28 10.29 -8.02 -6.61
C ALA A 28 10.81 -6.77 -5.91
N GLY A 29 10.62 -5.63 -6.57
CA GLY A 29 11.09 -4.34 -6.12
C GLY A 29 10.73 -4.10 -4.66
N GLN A 30 11.60 -3.44 -3.91
CA GLN A 30 11.65 -3.49 -2.44
C GLN A 30 10.26 -3.39 -1.78
N ASN A 31 9.61 -4.55 -1.58
CA ASN A 31 8.28 -4.67 -0.99
C ASN A 31 7.16 -3.84 -1.68
N ARG A 32 7.18 -3.69 -3.01
CA ARG A 32 6.10 -3.00 -3.75
C ARG A 32 4.86 -3.90 -3.92
N HIS A 33 3.70 -3.42 -3.48
CA HIS A 33 2.43 -4.13 -3.59
C HIS A 33 1.31 -3.23 -4.07
N LEU A 34 0.52 -3.71 -5.03
CA LEU A 34 -0.78 -3.12 -5.39
C LEU A 34 -1.75 -3.37 -4.23
N ILE A 35 -2.45 -2.31 -3.80
CA ILE A 35 -3.48 -2.40 -2.75
C ILE A 35 -4.87 -2.40 -3.40
N ASP A 36 -5.12 -1.50 -4.34
CA ASP A 36 -6.41 -1.35 -5.02
C ASP A 36 -6.20 -0.77 -6.43
N SER A 37 -7.12 -1.11 -7.34
CA SER A 37 -7.16 -0.65 -8.72
C SER A 37 -8.61 -0.52 -9.20
N GLN A 38 -8.91 0.53 -9.97
CA GLN A 38 -10.25 0.79 -10.49
C GLN A 38 -10.28 0.89 -12.03
N PRO A 39 -11.45 0.68 -12.67
CA PRO A 39 -11.57 0.75 -14.13
C PRO A 39 -11.20 2.10 -14.75
N ASN A 40 -11.29 3.19 -13.99
CA ASN A 40 -10.93 4.53 -14.47
C ASN A 40 -9.41 4.82 -14.47
N GLY A 41 -8.58 3.81 -14.19
CA GLY A 41 -7.12 3.91 -14.21
C GLY A 41 -6.48 4.23 -12.86
N PHE A 42 -7.27 4.54 -11.82
CA PHE A 42 -6.75 4.71 -10.47
C PHE A 42 -6.10 3.41 -9.98
N SER A 43 -4.97 3.54 -9.31
CA SER A 43 -4.35 2.45 -8.58
C SER A 43 -3.54 3.01 -7.40
N ILE A 44 -3.58 2.34 -6.26
CA ILE A 44 -2.78 2.71 -5.10
C ILE A 44 -1.83 1.58 -4.72
N TYR A 45 -0.58 1.95 -4.47
CA TYR A 45 0.50 1.04 -4.12
C TYR A 45 1.12 1.39 -2.77
N ARG A 46 1.69 0.38 -2.12
CA ARG A 46 2.71 0.59 -1.06
C ARG A 46 4.07 0.11 -1.51
N SER A 47 5.14 0.68 -0.97
CA SER A 47 6.50 0.18 -1.20
C SER A 47 7.48 0.50 -0.06
N GLY A 48 8.68 -0.09 -0.14
CA GLY A 48 9.87 0.28 0.61
C GLY A 48 10.62 1.46 0.01
N LYS A 49 11.87 1.67 0.44
CA LYS A 49 12.78 2.61 -0.23
C LYS A 49 13.06 2.09 -1.65
N PRO A 50 13.05 2.93 -2.68
CA PRO A 50 13.38 2.49 -4.03
C PRO A 50 14.91 2.41 -4.20
N ASP A 51 15.36 1.48 -5.03
CA ASP A 51 16.58 1.69 -5.81
C ASP A 51 16.25 2.31 -7.20
N ARG A 52 17.25 2.47 -8.05
CA ARG A 52 17.05 3.05 -9.38
C ARG A 52 16.08 2.23 -10.24
N GLN A 53 16.17 0.90 -10.17
CA GLN A 53 15.34 0.00 -10.95
C GLN A 53 13.89 0.03 -10.48
N ASP A 54 13.68 0.08 -9.15
CA ASP A 54 12.37 0.31 -8.55
C ASP A 54 11.75 1.61 -9.05
N PHE A 55 12.52 2.69 -9.06
CA PHE A 55 12.05 3.99 -9.49
C PHE A 55 11.64 4.01 -10.96
N GLN A 56 12.47 3.46 -11.86
CA GLN A 56 12.12 3.29 -13.28
C GLN A 56 10.84 2.45 -13.45
N ASN A 57 10.68 1.42 -12.63
CA ASN A 57 9.50 0.57 -12.62
C ASN A 57 8.25 1.32 -12.11
N TRP A 58 8.40 2.31 -11.22
CA TRP A 58 7.28 3.19 -10.83
C TRP A 58 6.82 4.05 -12.02
N CYS A 59 7.77 4.57 -12.79
CA CYS A 59 7.47 5.37 -13.99
C CYS A 59 6.79 4.55 -15.07
N SER A 60 7.30 3.35 -15.34
CA SER A 60 6.78 2.49 -16.42
C SER A 60 5.34 2.05 -16.17
N ILE A 61 4.95 1.85 -14.91
CA ILE A 61 3.55 1.53 -14.55
C ILE A 61 2.67 2.77 -14.41
N GLY A 62 3.24 3.98 -14.51
CA GLY A 62 2.53 5.25 -14.54
C GLY A 62 2.23 5.87 -13.18
N ILE A 63 2.98 5.55 -12.13
CA ILE A 63 2.83 6.25 -10.83
C ILE A 63 3.21 7.72 -11.03
N ARG A 64 2.34 8.63 -10.57
CA ARG A 64 2.51 10.09 -10.71
C ARG A 64 2.78 10.79 -9.40
N GLU A 65 2.34 10.22 -8.27
CA GLU A 65 2.47 10.87 -6.98
C GLU A 65 2.94 9.89 -5.91
N VAL A 66 3.83 10.37 -5.05
CA VAL A 66 4.39 9.59 -3.95
C VAL A 66 4.32 10.32 -2.62
N MET A 67 3.81 9.61 -1.60
CA MET A 67 3.88 10.01 -0.19
C MET A 67 5.02 9.28 0.52
N VAL A 68 5.95 10.05 1.09
CA VAL A 68 7.16 9.58 1.76
C VAL A 68 7.01 9.67 3.29
N LEU A 69 6.72 8.54 3.93
CA LEU A 69 6.48 8.45 5.38
C LEU A 69 7.77 8.34 6.22
N SER A 70 8.95 8.32 5.58
CA SER A 70 10.23 8.30 6.28
C SER A 70 10.97 9.63 6.31
N GLY A 71 10.47 10.67 5.64
CA GLY A 71 11.09 12.00 5.62
C GLY A 71 12.46 12.04 4.93
N ASP A 72 12.72 11.11 4.01
CA ASP A 72 14.02 10.91 3.34
C ASP A 72 13.92 11.06 1.82
N SER A 73 12.96 11.84 1.30
CA SER A 73 12.76 11.94 -0.14
C SER A 73 13.92 12.59 -0.90
N SER A 74 14.66 13.48 -0.25
CA SER A 74 15.85 14.13 -0.81
C SER A 74 16.95 13.14 -1.18
N TYR A 75 16.97 11.96 -0.54
CA TYR A 75 17.99 10.95 -0.80
C TYR A 75 17.61 9.98 -1.93
N PHE A 76 16.33 9.66 -2.07
CA PHE A 76 15.85 8.65 -3.01
C PHE A 76 15.13 9.27 -4.21
N GLU A 77 14.01 9.95 -3.98
CA GLU A 77 13.19 10.53 -5.05
C GLU A 77 13.93 11.64 -5.79
N SER A 78 14.61 12.55 -5.07
CA SER A 78 15.38 13.62 -5.72
C SER A 78 16.58 13.07 -6.51
N ARG A 79 17.21 11.99 -6.03
CA ARG A 79 18.34 11.35 -6.70
C ARG A 79 17.95 10.75 -8.05
N TYR A 80 16.73 10.26 -8.18
CA TYR A 80 16.23 9.59 -9.39
C TYR A 80 15.20 10.42 -10.17
N ALA A 81 14.95 11.68 -9.79
CA ALA A 81 13.94 12.53 -10.42
C ALA A 81 14.09 12.63 -11.95
N GLY A 82 15.33 12.59 -12.47
CA GLY A 82 15.59 12.56 -13.92
C GLY A 82 15.11 11.29 -14.64
N ASP A 83 15.04 10.16 -13.95
CA ASP A 83 14.50 8.90 -14.49
C ASP A 83 12.94 8.92 -14.49
N CYS A 84 12.31 9.83 -13.73
CA CYS A 84 10.85 9.92 -13.56
C CYS A 84 10.34 11.37 -13.43
N PRO A 85 10.50 12.22 -14.44
CA PRO A 85 10.22 13.65 -14.32
C PRO A 85 8.76 13.98 -13.98
N ALA A 86 7.82 13.06 -14.25
CA ALA A 86 6.41 13.21 -13.94
C ALA A 86 6.03 12.83 -12.49
N LEU A 87 6.94 12.21 -11.72
CA LEU A 87 6.66 11.80 -10.35
C LEU A 87 6.77 12.99 -9.39
N LYS A 88 5.71 13.27 -8.65
CA LYS A 88 5.65 14.32 -7.62
C LYS A 88 5.72 13.73 -6.22
N VAL A 89 6.57 14.29 -5.36
CA VAL A 89 6.55 14.01 -3.93
C VAL A 89 5.52 14.92 -3.29
N ILE A 90 4.38 14.37 -2.88
CA ILE A 90 3.27 15.16 -2.29
C ILE A 90 3.42 15.33 -0.78
N TYR A 91 4.20 14.46 -0.14
CA TYR A 91 4.44 14.48 1.30
C TYR A 91 5.81 13.88 1.61
N ASN A 92 6.60 14.53 2.47
CA ASN A 92 7.92 14.06 2.89
C ASN A 92 8.19 14.36 4.37
N GLN A 93 7.48 13.69 5.27
CA GLN A 93 7.74 13.81 6.70
C GLN A 93 7.84 12.44 7.36
N LYS A 94 8.75 12.34 8.34
CA LYS A 94 8.99 11.11 9.07
C LYS A 94 7.85 10.85 10.04
N GLN A 95 7.03 9.85 9.73
CA GLN A 95 6.10 9.27 10.67
C GLN A 95 6.85 8.29 11.59
N ASP A 96 6.43 8.22 12.86
CA ASP A 96 6.83 7.14 13.78
C ASP A 96 5.76 6.03 13.77
N ALA A 97 6.18 4.77 13.71
CA ALA A 97 5.28 3.63 13.79
C ALA A 97 4.68 3.47 15.21
N ARG A 98 5.39 3.91 16.25
CA ARG A 98 4.94 3.78 17.65
C ARG A 98 3.90 4.82 18.03
N ILE A 99 3.89 5.96 17.34
CA ILE A 99 2.93 7.04 17.56
C ILE A 99 1.73 6.83 16.64
N PRO A 100 0.48 6.89 17.15
CA PRO A 100 -0.71 6.77 16.31
C PRO A 100 -0.77 7.85 15.25
N LEU A 101 -1.44 7.51 14.15
CA LEU A 101 -1.78 8.50 13.14
C LEU A 101 -2.66 9.59 13.75
N ASP A 102 -2.42 10.79 13.27
CA ASP A 102 -3.20 11.97 13.61
C ASP A 102 -4.40 12.10 12.67
N ALA A 103 -5.53 12.60 13.19
CA ALA A 103 -6.76 12.79 12.43
C ALA A 103 -6.59 13.76 11.24
N GLY A 104 -5.79 14.82 11.41
CA GLY A 104 -5.44 15.77 10.35
C GLY A 104 -4.62 15.10 9.25
N PHE A 105 -3.62 14.29 9.63
CA PHE A 105 -2.87 13.48 8.65
C PHE A 105 -3.77 12.49 7.89
N LEU A 106 -4.70 11.80 8.59
CA LEU A 106 -5.64 10.89 7.94
C LEU A 106 -6.56 11.63 6.96
N LYS A 107 -7.07 12.81 7.35
CA LYS A 107 -7.87 13.66 6.45
C LYS A 107 -7.08 14.11 5.22
N TYR A 108 -5.81 14.48 5.39
CA TYR A 108 -4.94 14.81 4.27
C TYR A 108 -4.75 13.62 3.32
N PHE A 109 -4.47 12.43 3.88
CA PHE A 109 -4.36 11.20 3.11
C PHE A 109 -5.66 10.85 2.37
N ASP A 110 -6.82 11.01 3.01
CA ASP A 110 -8.11 10.78 2.39
C ASP A 110 -8.36 11.71 1.20
N ASN A 111 -8.10 13.01 1.35
CA ASN A 111 -8.27 13.96 0.25
C ASN A 111 -7.38 13.59 -0.94
N TRP A 112 -6.12 13.22 -0.68
CA TRP A 112 -5.19 12.78 -1.72
C TRP A 112 -5.69 11.52 -2.45
N VAL A 113 -6.20 10.54 -1.71
CA VAL A 113 -6.80 9.32 -2.28
C VAL A 113 -8.01 9.65 -3.15
N GLU A 114 -8.94 10.47 -2.65
CA GLU A 114 -10.17 10.81 -3.38
C GLU A 114 -9.88 11.63 -4.64
N ASP A 115 -8.93 12.55 -4.60
CA ASP A 115 -8.50 13.30 -5.78
C ASP A 115 -7.84 12.38 -6.80
N ALA A 116 -6.99 11.45 -6.36
CA ALA A 116 -6.39 10.45 -7.24
C ALA A 116 -7.44 9.52 -7.86
N ARG A 117 -8.44 9.06 -7.08
CA ARG A 117 -9.55 8.24 -7.58
C ARG A 117 -10.34 8.98 -8.65
N ARG A 118 -10.71 10.24 -8.39
CA ARG A 118 -11.46 11.09 -9.33
C ARG A 118 -10.72 11.26 -10.66
N ASN A 119 -9.40 11.41 -10.58
CA ASN A 119 -8.55 11.70 -11.74
C ASN A 119 -7.95 10.44 -12.40
N GLY A 120 -8.29 9.23 -11.94
CA GLY A 120 -7.68 8.00 -12.46
C GLY A 120 -6.15 7.94 -12.25
N THR A 121 -5.64 8.60 -11.22
CA THR A 121 -4.20 8.74 -10.97
C THR A 121 -3.66 7.52 -10.23
N LYS A 122 -2.47 7.05 -10.65
CA LYS A 122 -1.76 5.99 -9.93
C LYS A 122 -0.83 6.60 -8.88
N ILE A 123 -1.03 6.21 -7.63
CA ILE A 123 -0.38 6.80 -6.47
C ILE A 123 0.36 5.75 -5.64
N LEU A 124 1.40 6.17 -4.92
CA LEU A 124 2.20 5.27 -4.09
C LEU A 124 2.52 5.93 -2.75
N PHE A 125 2.44 5.18 -1.66
CA PHE A 125 3.03 5.63 -0.40
C PHE A 125 4.10 4.65 0.05
N ARG A 126 5.17 5.17 0.67
CA ARG A 126 6.29 4.34 1.10
C ARG A 126 6.86 4.75 2.44
N CYS A 127 7.58 3.82 3.04
CA CYS A 127 8.51 4.09 4.13
C CYS A 127 9.80 3.30 3.88
N ARG A 128 10.78 3.37 4.78
CA ARG A 128 12.09 2.71 4.56
C ARG A 128 12.02 1.23 4.14
N CYS A 129 11.16 0.43 4.75
CA CYS A 129 11.01 -1.00 4.44
C CYS A 129 9.64 -1.37 3.83
N GLY A 130 8.71 -0.43 3.75
CA GLY A 130 7.34 -0.69 3.31
C GLY A 130 6.50 -1.54 4.28
N CYS A 131 7.01 -1.84 5.48
CA CYS A 131 6.40 -2.78 6.40
C CYS A 131 5.55 -2.10 7.48
N HIS A 132 6.14 -1.25 8.32
CA HIS A 132 5.46 -0.76 9.54
C HIS A 132 4.55 0.44 9.28
N ARG A 133 5.13 1.60 8.95
CA ARG A 133 4.38 2.85 8.71
C ARG A 133 3.48 2.75 7.48
N ALA A 134 4.03 2.20 6.39
CA ALA A 134 3.27 1.93 5.19
C ALA A 134 2.26 0.80 5.42
N GLY A 135 2.59 -0.25 6.18
CA GLY A 135 1.61 -1.29 6.52
C GLY A 135 0.42 -0.77 7.31
N ARG A 136 0.66 0.08 8.32
CA ARG A 136 -0.40 0.75 9.08
C ARG A 136 -1.29 1.62 8.19
N LEU A 137 -0.70 2.40 7.29
CA LEU A 137 -1.47 3.25 6.37
C LEU A 137 -2.23 2.43 5.32
N ALA A 138 -1.66 1.31 4.86
CA ALA A 138 -2.35 0.35 3.99
C ALA A 138 -3.56 -0.27 4.69
N ALA A 139 -3.41 -0.70 5.95
CA ALA A 139 -4.52 -1.22 6.75
C ALA A 139 -5.64 -0.18 6.90
N TYR A 140 -5.30 1.09 7.16
CA TYR A 140 -6.27 2.18 7.16
C TYR A 140 -7.05 2.28 5.84
N TYR A 141 -6.34 2.29 4.70
CA TYR A 141 -6.95 2.34 3.37
C TYR A 141 -7.89 1.15 3.15
N GLN A 142 -7.42 -0.07 3.43
CA GLN A 142 -8.19 -1.30 3.23
C GLN A 142 -9.48 -1.31 4.04
N MET A 143 -9.42 -0.92 5.31
CA MET A 143 -10.63 -0.86 6.15
C MET A 143 -11.59 0.23 5.68
N LYS A 144 -11.09 1.40 5.28
CA LYS A 144 -11.92 2.55 4.92
C LYS A 144 -12.55 2.44 3.53
N TYR A 145 -11.77 2.03 2.53
CA TYR A 145 -12.18 2.08 1.13
C TYR A 145 -12.54 0.71 0.54
N LEU A 146 -12.03 -0.38 1.12
CA LEU A 146 -12.30 -1.75 0.66
C LEU A 146 -13.22 -2.54 1.62
N GLY A 147 -13.61 -1.93 2.75
CA GLY A 147 -14.50 -2.55 3.72
C GLY A 147 -13.88 -3.71 4.51
N TYR A 148 -12.54 -3.80 4.55
CA TYR A 148 -11.86 -4.86 5.30
C TYR A 148 -12.19 -4.76 6.79
N SER A 149 -12.31 -5.92 7.43
CA SER A 149 -12.24 -6.05 8.88
C SER A 149 -10.83 -5.75 9.39
N PRO A 150 -10.66 -5.41 10.69
CA PRO A 150 -9.34 -5.32 11.30
C PRO A 150 -8.51 -6.59 11.11
N GLU A 151 -9.13 -7.77 11.23
CA GLU A 151 -8.48 -9.07 11.11
C GLU A 151 -7.89 -9.27 9.70
N GLU A 152 -8.64 -8.92 8.66
CA GLU A 152 -8.16 -8.98 7.26
C GLU A 152 -7.02 -8.00 7.02
N ALA A 153 -7.15 -6.76 7.49
CA ALA A 153 -6.11 -5.75 7.36
C ALA A 153 -4.83 -6.12 8.13
N ILE A 154 -4.96 -6.74 9.31
CA ILE A 154 -3.84 -7.28 10.10
C ILE A 154 -3.19 -8.44 9.34
N LYS A 155 -3.95 -9.36 8.76
CA LYS A 155 -3.40 -10.46 7.96
C LYS A 155 -2.51 -9.93 6.82
N ASP A 156 -2.96 -8.89 6.13
CA ASP A 156 -2.16 -8.24 5.08
C ASP A 156 -0.97 -7.44 5.65
N LEU A 157 -1.11 -6.82 6.82
CA LEU A 157 0.04 -6.23 7.52
C LEU A 157 1.14 -7.28 7.77
N TYR A 158 0.79 -8.48 8.25
CA TYR A 158 1.75 -9.55 8.53
C TYR A 158 2.30 -10.19 7.25
N LYS A 159 1.47 -10.41 6.23
CA LYS A 159 1.87 -11.01 4.95
C LYS A 159 3.00 -10.24 4.27
N TYR A 160 2.96 -8.92 4.37
CA TYR A 160 3.89 -8.03 3.65
C TYR A 160 4.82 -7.25 4.59
N GLY A 161 4.71 -7.48 5.90
CA GLY A 161 5.55 -6.88 6.93
C GLY A 161 6.78 -7.73 7.23
N LYS A 162 7.89 -7.08 7.55
CA LYS A 162 9.10 -7.74 8.07
C LYS A 162 9.19 -7.55 9.58
N HIS A 163 9.54 -8.63 10.28
CA HIS A 163 9.75 -8.66 11.73
C HIS A 163 8.54 -8.19 12.56
N MET A 164 7.32 -8.46 12.10
CA MET A 164 6.08 -7.96 12.71
C MET A 164 5.86 -8.44 14.15
N GLN A 165 6.50 -9.54 14.57
CA GLN A 165 6.44 -10.04 15.95
C GLN A 165 6.94 -9.02 16.99
N HIS A 166 7.79 -8.06 16.60
CA HIS A 166 8.28 -7.00 17.49
C HIS A 166 7.43 -5.73 17.49
N TYR A 167 6.33 -5.72 16.72
CA TYR A 167 5.50 -4.54 16.47
C TYR A 167 4.03 -4.80 16.83
N GLY A 168 3.79 -5.52 17.93
CA GLY A 168 2.43 -5.84 18.40
C GLY A 168 1.54 -4.60 18.62
N PHE A 169 2.12 -3.45 18.92
CA PHE A 169 1.39 -2.17 19.02
C PHE A 169 0.70 -1.76 17.71
N LEU A 170 1.16 -2.23 16.54
CA LEU A 170 0.51 -1.93 15.26
C LEU A 170 -0.86 -2.62 15.16
N VAL A 171 -1.04 -3.78 15.79
CA VAL A 171 -2.35 -4.45 15.87
C VAL A 171 -3.32 -3.60 16.67
N ASP A 172 -2.89 -3.09 17.84
CA ASP A 172 -3.72 -2.21 18.65
C ASP A 172 -4.05 -0.89 17.91
N GLN A 173 -3.08 -0.30 17.21
CA GLN A 173 -3.35 0.89 16.40
C GLN A 173 -4.30 0.63 15.22
N ILE A 174 -4.25 -0.54 14.57
CA ILE A 174 -5.22 -0.90 13.51
C ILE A 174 -6.64 -1.01 14.07
N ASN A 175 -6.80 -1.66 15.23
CA ASN A 175 -8.09 -1.72 15.90
C ASN A 175 -8.62 -0.31 16.26
N ALA A 176 -7.73 0.57 16.74
CA ALA A 176 -8.10 1.96 17.03
C ALA A 176 -8.46 2.76 15.77
N LEU A 177 -7.78 2.52 14.64
CA LEU A 177 -8.14 3.11 13.34
C LEU A 177 -9.53 2.65 12.88
N TYR A 178 -9.87 1.38 13.11
CA TYR A 178 -11.21 0.88 12.78
C TYR A 178 -12.30 1.56 13.60
N ASP A 179 -12.08 1.75 14.90
CA ASP A 179 -12.99 2.50 15.77
C ASP A 179 -13.16 3.94 15.26
N TYR A 180 -12.05 4.60 14.88
CA TYR A 180 -12.04 5.95 14.30
C TYR A 180 -12.85 6.03 12.99
N ILE A 181 -12.63 5.10 12.05
CA ILE A 181 -13.36 5.04 10.76
C ILE A 181 -14.88 4.97 10.99
N HIS A 182 -15.30 4.21 12.01
CA HIS A 182 -16.71 3.98 12.33
C HIS A 182 -17.29 4.97 13.36
N LYS A 183 -16.55 6.03 13.70
CA LYS A 183 -16.95 7.03 14.70
C LYS A 183 -17.31 6.42 16.07
N LYS A 184 -16.69 5.29 16.42
CA LYS A 184 -16.85 4.64 17.72
C LYS A 184 -15.85 5.26 18.70
N PRO A 185 -16.18 5.31 20.01
CA PRO A 185 -15.18 5.58 21.02
C PRO A 185 -14.01 4.60 20.87
N CYS A 186 -12.79 5.09 20.96
CA CYS A 186 -11.61 4.22 20.88
C CYS A 186 -11.67 3.19 22.02
N ARG A 187 -11.60 1.90 21.69
CA ARG A 187 -11.73 0.81 22.68
C ARG A 187 -10.67 0.82 23.79
N TYR A 188 -9.58 1.56 23.60
CA TYR A 188 -8.46 1.65 24.55
C TYR A 188 -8.54 2.86 25.49
N LEU A 189 -9.62 3.65 25.46
CA LEU A 189 -9.76 4.86 26.29
C LEU A 189 -9.66 4.60 27.79
N THR A 190 -10.09 3.43 28.27
CA THR A 190 -10.05 3.05 29.69
C THR A 190 -8.71 2.44 30.11
N SER A 191 -7.79 2.18 29.18
CA SER A 191 -6.50 1.59 29.46
C SER A 191 -5.42 2.67 29.44
N ALA A 192 -4.86 3.00 30.62
CA ALA A 192 -3.80 3.99 30.76
C ALA A 192 -2.59 3.71 29.83
N LEU A 193 -2.27 2.43 29.59
CA LEU A 193 -1.17 2.03 28.71
C LEU A 193 -1.55 2.12 27.23
N LYS A 194 -2.78 1.73 26.87
CA LYS A 194 -3.21 1.58 25.47
C LYS A 194 -3.92 2.80 24.89
N GLN A 195 -4.30 3.78 25.70
CA GLN A 195 -4.88 5.05 25.22
C GLN A 195 -3.94 5.74 24.21
N SER A 196 -2.63 5.53 24.37
CA SER A 196 -1.58 5.98 23.45
C SER A 196 -1.67 5.37 22.04
N PHE A 197 -2.59 4.44 21.77
CA PHE A 197 -2.84 3.86 20.44
C PHE A 197 -4.00 4.49 19.69
N CYS A 198 -4.82 5.30 20.36
CA CYS A 198 -5.97 5.97 19.74
C CYS A 198 -5.50 7.03 18.73
N VAL A 199 -6.28 7.21 17.66
CA VAL A 199 -6.05 8.31 16.70
C VAL A 199 -6.03 9.64 17.45
N ARG A 200 -4.99 10.42 17.21
CA ARG A 200 -4.79 11.69 17.91
C ARG A 200 -5.63 12.77 17.24
N ASN A 201 -6.25 13.62 18.06
CA ASN A 201 -6.86 14.86 17.60
C ASN A 201 -5.90 16.00 17.95
N ILE A 202 -4.87 16.22 17.14
CA ILE A 202 -4.04 17.41 17.31
C ILE A 202 -4.78 18.57 16.64
N SER A 203 -4.98 19.66 17.37
CA SER A 203 -5.53 20.88 16.80
C SER A 203 -4.64 21.38 15.64
N PRO A 204 -5.20 21.80 14.50
CA PRO A 204 -4.44 22.28 13.33
C PRO A 204 -3.43 23.39 13.63
N ALA A 205 -3.61 24.14 14.72
CA ALA A 205 -2.70 25.21 15.14
C ALA A 205 -1.26 24.74 15.43
N ALA A 206 -1.03 23.44 15.69
CA ALA A 206 0.32 22.89 15.84
C ALA A 206 0.96 22.43 14.51
N SER A 207 0.23 22.53 13.40
CA SER A 207 0.61 21.99 12.10
C SER A 207 0.96 23.04 11.03
N GLU A 208 0.92 24.34 11.36
CA GLU A 208 1.21 25.42 10.38
C GLU A 208 2.71 25.57 10.02
N ASN A 209 3.58 24.68 10.50
CA ASN A 209 5.00 24.64 10.13
C ASN A 209 5.33 23.46 9.17
N TYR A 210 4.37 22.99 8.37
CA TYR A 210 4.52 21.82 7.49
C TYR A 210 4.51 22.15 6.00
#